data_AF-A0A520EZ76-F1
#
_entry.id   AF-A0A520EZ76-F1
#
_cell.length_a   1.000
_cell.length_b   1.000
_cell.length_c   1.000
_cell.angle_alpha   90.00
_cell.angle_beta   90.00
_cell.angle_gamma   90.00
#
_symmetry.space_group_name_H-M   'P 1'
#
loop_
_entity.id
_entity.type
_entity.pdbx_description
1 polymer ?
#
loop_
_entity_poly.entity_id
_entity_poly.type
_entity_poly.pdbx_seq_one_letter_code
_entity_poly.pdbx_strand_id
1 'polypeptide(L)' 'MMPRQTEDAVVLDFARRWEPYGGADASEILLCFGLSVDEFRARLHRILTRTTAYDLDPGVYRRLLRYAATR' A
#
# COMPACT_ATOMS: atom_id res chain seq x y z
N MET A 1 -9.61 -10.41 -21.82
CA MET A 1 -8.50 -10.94 -21.00
C MET A 1 -8.35 -10.03 -19.80
N MET A 2 -8.65 -10.48 -18.58
CA MET A 2 -8.44 -9.65 -17.39
C MET A 2 -6.92 -9.48 -17.19
N PRO A 3 -6.39 -8.25 -17.06
CA PRO A 3 -4.97 -8.07 -16.79
C PRO A 3 -4.63 -8.81 -15.49
N ARG A 4 -3.57 -9.61 -15.49
CA ARG A 4 -3.01 -10.19 -14.27
C ARG A 4 -2.65 -9.01 -13.37
N GLN A 5 -3.30 -8.89 -12.21
CA GLN A 5 -2.92 -7.87 -11.26
C GLN A 5 -1.45 -8.12 -10.88
N THR A 6 -0.63 -7.08 -10.98
CA THR A 6 0.75 -7.15 -10.50
C THR A 6 0.73 -7.16 -8.97
N GLU A 7 1.74 -7.75 -8.35
CA GLU A 7 1.85 -7.77 -6.88
C GLU A 7 1.83 -6.35 -6.29
N ASP A 8 2.37 -5.36 -7.02
CA ASP A 8 2.33 -3.95 -6.65
C ASP A 8 0.91 -3.36 -6.70
N ALA A 9 0.08 -3.75 -7.68
CA ALA A 9 -1.31 -3.32 -7.77
C ALA A 9 -2.16 -3.88 -6.61
N VAL A 10 -1.90 -5.13 -6.21
CA VAL A 10 -2.58 -5.76 -5.06
C VAL A 10 -2.25 -5.03 -3.76
N VAL A 11 -0.97 -4.69 -3.55
CA VAL A 11 -0.52 -3.94 -2.37
C VAL A 11 -1.15 -2.54 -2.34
N LEU A 12 -1.23 -1.86 -3.50
CA LEU A 12 -1.86 -0.53 -3.59
C LEU A 12 -3.36 -0.58 -3.34
N ASP A 13 -4.09 -1.56 -3.89
CA ASP A 13 -5.54 -1.71 -3.65
C ASP A 13 -5.82 -1.97 -2.17
N PHE A 14 -5.07 -2.88 -1.56
CA PHE A 14 -5.16 -3.15 -0.13
C PHE A 14 -4.89 -1.89 0.70
N ALA A 15 -3.78 -1.19 0.45
CA ALA A 15 -3.43 0.02 1.18
C ALA A 15 -4.53 1.10 1.03
N ARG A 16 -5.08 1.27 -0.18
CA ARG A 16 -6.17 2.21 -0.45
C ARG A 16 -7.45 1.86 0.30
N ARG A 17 -7.77 0.58 0.46
CA ARG A 17 -8.94 0.12 1.23
C ARG A 17 -8.86 0.50 2.71
N TRP A 18 -7.65 0.47 3.27
CA TRP A 18 -7.40 0.76 4.68
C TRP A 18 -7.03 2.22 4.97
N GLU A 19 -6.76 3.00 3.93
CA GLU A 19 -6.40 4.41 4.02
C GLU A 19 -7.36 5.25 4.89
N PRO A 20 -8.71 5.13 4.76
CA PRO A 20 -9.64 5.91 5.59
C PRO A 20 -9.54 5.64 7.10
N TYR A 21 -8.95 4.52 7.49
CA TYR A 21 -8.76 4.10 8.89
C TYR A 21 -7.35 4.40 9.40
N GLY A 22 -6.52 5.08 8.61
CA GLY A 22 -5.12 5.38 8.95
C GLY A 22 -4.11 4.30 8.53
N GLY A 23 -4.55 3.27 7.80
CA GLY A 23 -3.74 2.14 7.36
C GLY A 23 -4.22 0.81 7.94
N ALA A 24 -3.68 -0.29 7.39
CA ALA A 24 -4.01 -1.63 7.85
C ALA A 24 -3.27 -1.95 9.15
N ASP A 25 -3.90 -2.71 10.04
CA ASP A 25 -3.24 -3.23 11.24
C ASP A 25 -2.33 -4.43 10.93
N ALA A 26 -1.58 -4.86 11.94
CA ALA A 26 -0.61 -5.94 11.83
C ALA A 26 -1.23 -7.30 11.49
N SER A 27 -2.42 -7.61 12.02
CA SER A 27 -3.09 -8.89 11.81
C SER A 27 -3.57 -9.01 10.36
N GLU A 28 -4.15 -7.95 9.80
CA GLU A 28 -4.61 -7.91 8.42
C GLU A 28 -3.44 -8.02 7.42
N ILE A 29 -2.35 -7.30 7.68
CA ILE A 29 -1.14 -7.35 6.84
C ILE A 29 -0.53 -8.76 6.87
N LEU A 30 -0.42 -9.37 8.05
CA LEU A 30 0.12 -10.71 8.20
C LEU A 30 -0.77 -11.75 7.49
N LEU A 31 -2.09 -11.65 7.64
CA LEU A 31 -3.04 -12.59 7.03
C LEU A 31 -3.05 -12.49 5.50
N CYS A 32 -2.93 -11.29 4.96
CA CYS A 32 -3.01 -11.05 3.51
C CYS A 32 -1.66 -11.24 2.79
N PHE A 33 -0.54 -10.89 3.43
CA PHE A 33 0.78 -10.85 2.77
C PHE A 33 1.85 -11.69 3.46
N GLY A 34 1.61 -12.20 4.67
CA GLY A 34 2.63 -12.89 5.46
C GLY A 34 3.78 -11.98 5.90
N LEU A 35 3.54 -10.67 5.97
CA LEU A 35 4.55 -9.66 6.28
C LEU A 35 4.30 -9.04 7.66
N SER A 36 5.37 -8.52 8.27
CA SER A 36 5.24 -7.52 9.34
C SER A 36 4.75 -6.18 8.79
N VAL A 37 4.28 -5.31 9.69
CA VAL A 37 3.86 -3.94 9.35
C VAL A 37 5.00 -3.16 8.69
N ASP A 38 6.23 -3.30 9.20
CA ASP A 38 7.41 -2.59 8.70
C ASP A 38 7.81 -3.05 7.30
N GLU A 39 7.79 -4.36 7.05
CA GLU A 39 8.06 -4.90 5.71
C GLU A 39 7.01 -4.45 4.70
N PHE A 40 5.74 -4.46 5.10
CA PHE A 40 4.65 -3.95 4.28
C PHE A 40 4.81 -2.45 3.98
N ARG A 41 5.13 -1.63 4.98
CA ARG A 41 5.37 -0.19 4.82
C ARG A 41 6.55 0.09 3.90
N ALA A 42 7.67 -0.60 4.09
CA ALA A 42 8.85 -0.47 3.23
C ALA A 42 8.54 -0.83 1.78
N ARG A 43 7.76 -1.91 1.58
CA ARG A 43 7.31 -2.35 0.27
C ARG A 43 6.38 -1.32 -0.38
N LEU A 44 5.38 -0.82 0.35
CA LEU A 44 4.46 0.21 -0.11
C LEU A 44 5.19 1.50 -0.48
N HIS A 45 6.15 1.94 0.33
CA HIS A 45 6.99 3.10 0.04
C HIS A 45 7.76 2.93 -1.28
N ARG A 46 8.35 1.76 -1.51
CA ARG A 46 9.05 1.46 -2.76
C ARG A 46 8.10 1.52 -3.97
N ILE A 47 6.89 1.02 -3.85
CA ILE A 47 5.89 1.06 -4.93
C ILE A 47 5.49 2.51 -5.24
N LEU A 48 5.19 3.31 -4.21
CA LEU A 48 4.78 4.72 -4.35
C LEU A 48 5.86 5.63 -4.95
N THR A 49 7.14 5.24 -4.83
CA THR A 49 8.29 6.02 -5.31
C THR A 49 8.81 5.58 -6.68
N ARG A 50 8.46 4.38 -7.17
CA ARG A 50 9.01 3.79 -8.41
C ARG A 50 8.22 4.13 -9.70
N THR A 51 7.45 5.21 -9.73
CA THR A 51 6.82 5.72 -10.97
C THR A 51 5.59 4.91 -11.43
N THR A 52 4.53 4.83 -10.61
CA THR A 52 3.17 4.47 -11.12
C THR A 52 2.04 4.83 -10.13
N ALA A 53 2.14 5.95 -9.42
CA ALA A 53 1.01 6.50 -8.67
C ALA A 53 0.20 7.55 -9.47
N TYR A 54 0.37 7.61 -10.80
CA TYR A 54 -0.27 8.63 -11.64
C TYR A 54 -1.81 8.56 -11.63
N ASP A 55 -2.37 7.39 -11.33
CA ASP A 55 -3.83 7.18 -11.17
C ASP A 55 -4.33 7.27 -9.73
N LEU A 56 -3.45 7.52 -8.76
CA LEU A 56 -3.87 7.74 -7.38
C LEU A 56 -4.29 9.19 -7.21
N ASP A 57 -5.45 9.39 -6.57
CA ASP A 57 -5.83 10.70 -6.06
C ASP A 57 -4.67 11.30 -5.25
N PRO A 58 -4.27 12.57 -5.49
CA PRO A 58 -3.14 13.18 -4.81
C PRO A 58 -3.28 13.25 -3.28
N GLY A 59 -4.50 13.24 -2.75
CA GLY A 59 -4.78 13.17 -1.32
C GLY A 59 -4.47 11.77 -0.78
N VAL A 60 -5.01 10.74 -1.43
CA VAL A 60 -4.75 9.33 -1.11
C VAL A 60 -3.25 9.03 -1.18
N TYR A 61 -2.56 9.45 -2.24
CA TYR A 61 -1.13 9.27 -2.40
C TYR A 61 -0.33 9.81 -1.20
N ARG A 62 -0.62 11.05 -0.77
CA ARG A 62 0.07 11.68 0.36
C ARG A 62 -0.18 10.96 1.68
N ARG A 63 -1.40 10.48 1.90
CA ARG A 63 -1.74 9.77 3.14
C ARG A 63 -1.09 8.39 3.19
N LEU A 64 -1.09 7.66 2.06
CA LEU A 64 -0.37 6.39 1.94
C LEU A 64 1.15 6.55 2.09
N LEU A 65 1.72 7.61 1.50
CA LEU A 65 3.14 7.89 1.65
C LEU A 65 3.51 8.20 3.10
N ARG A 66 2.67 8.96 3.82
CA ARG A 66 2.85 9.23 5.26
C ARG A 66 2.77 7.96 6.09
N TYR A 67 1.76 7.13 5.84
CA TYR A 67 1.64 5.83 6.51
C TYR A 67 2.88 4.96 6.29
N ALA A 68 3.34 4.85 5.04
CA ALA A 68 4.52 4.07 4.67
C ALA A 68 5.84 4.60 5.27
N ALA A 69 5.92 5.91 5.55
CA ALA A 69 7.08 6.54 6.16
C ALA A 69 7.08 6.51 7.70
N THR A 70 6.00 6.03 8.32
CA THR A 70 5.90 5.95 9.78
C THR A 70 6.75 4.76 10.27
N ARG A 71 7.66 5.01 11.20
CA ARG A 71 8.43 3.99 11.91
C ARG A 71 7.65 3.41 13.08
#